data_AF-A0A5B7W1H2-F1
#
_entry.id   AF-A0A5B7W1H2-F1
#
_cell.length_a   1.000
_cell.length_b   1.000
_cell.length_c   1.000
_cell.angle_alpha   90.00
_cell.angle_beta   90.00
_cell.angle_gamma   90.00
#
_symmetry.space_group_name_H-M   'P 1'
#
loop_
_entity.id
_entity.type
_entity.pdbx_description
1 polymer ?
#
loop_
_entity_poly.entity_id
_entity_poly.type
_entity_poly.pdbx_seq_one_letter_code
_entity_poly.pdbx_strand_id
1 'polypeptide(L)'
;MYPFLLVTHLLAAIAFIGTLFFEVVIWHRARQQLADTAQTSADQAIAVRSRKVLHGVVVLLYGAGISLAWQHRGVLSQPLASSFGTLLSLKIVLALSIIGHYLLLAYWLKSERLTVSRASWIRRSILGHMVMIVILAKAMFYWQG
;
A
#
# COMPACT_ATOMS: atom_id res chain seq x y z
N MET A 1 -5.22 15.97 -18.44
CA MET A 1 -5.58 14.81 -17.58
C MET A 1 -4.43 14.36 -16.67
N TYR A 2 -3.17 14.35 -17.14
CA TYR A 2 -2.01 13.91 -16.35
C TYR A 2 -1.85 14.52 -14.93
N PRO A 3 -1.94 15.86 -14.71
CA PRO A 3 -1.78 16.42 -13.37
C PRO A 3 -2.88 15.99 -12.41
N PHE A 4 -4.11 15.82 -12.90
CA PHE A 4 -5.21 15.29 -12.08
C PHE A 4 -4.92 13.84 -11.66
N LEU A 5 -4.45 12.98 -12.58
CA LEU A 5 -4.07 11.60 -12.24
C LEU A 5 -2.96 11.55 -11.19
N LEU A 6 -1.98 12.43 -11.26
CA LEU A 6 -0.91 12.54 -10.26
C LEU A 6 -1.47 12.90 -8.88
N VAL A 7 -2.31 13.94 -8.80
CA VAL A 7 -2.94 14.37 -7.54
C VAL A 7 -3.83 13.26 -6.99
N THR A 8 -4.67 12.65 -7.82
CA THR A 8 -5.53 11.52 -7.44
C THR A 8 -4.72 10.34 -6.92
N HIS A 9 -3.65 9.95 -7.60
CA HIS A 9 -2.76 8.87 -7.16
C HIS A 9 -2.10 9.20 -5.81
N LEU A 10 -1.63 10.45 -5.64
CA LEU A 10 -0.99 10.90 -4.40
C LEU A 10 -1.98 10.89 -3.22
N LEU A 11 -3.18 11.44 -3.39
CA LEU A 11 -4.22 11.43 -2.36
C LEU A 11 -4.62 10.00 -1.97
N ALA A 12 -4.72 9.11 -2.96
CA ALA A 12 -4.97 7.69 -2.72
C ALA A 12 -3.83 7.04 -1.91
N ALA A 13 -2.58 7.34 -2.28
CA ALA A 13 -1.42 6.81 -1.58
C ALA A 13 -1.39 7.30 -0.13
N ILE A 14 -1.67 8.58 0.11
CA ILE A 14 -1.76 9.16 1.45
C ILE A 14 -2.86 8.48 2.27
N ALA A 15 -4.06 8.33 1.72
CA ALA A 15 -5.17 7.68 2.42
C ALA A 15 -4.87 6.22 2.77
N PHE A 16 -4.24 5.49 1.84
CA PHE A 16 -3.88 4.09 2.05
C PHE A 16 -2.76 3.92 3.07
N ILE A 17 -1.67 4.69 2.94
CA ILE A 17 -0.56 4.71 3.90
C ILE A 17 -1.08 5.13 5.28
N GLY A 18 -1.89 6.19 5.36
CA GLY A 18 -2.45 6.70 6.61
C GLY A 18 -3.32 5.67 7.32
N THR A 19 -4.14 4.94 6.58
CA THR A 19 -4.96 3.86 7.14
C THR A 19 -4.09 2.73 7.72
N LEU A 20 -3.09 2.26 6.97
CA LEU A 20 -2.19 1.22 7.46
C LEU A 20 -1.29 1.69 8.60
N PHE A 21 -0.84 2.95 8.56
CA PHE A 21 -0.08 3.55 9.64
C PHE A 21 -0.91 3.61 10.92
N PHE A 22 -2.16 4.06 10.84
CA PHE A 22 -3.09 4.05 11.96
C PHE A 22 -3.25 2.63 12.53
N GLU A 23 -3.52 1.63 11.69
CA GLU A 23 -3.73 0.25 12.16
C GLU A 23 -2.48 -0.37 12.81
N VAL A 24 -1.31 -0.13 12.23
CA VAL A 24 -0.07 -0.79 12.63
C VAL A 24 0.59 -0.09 13.82
N VAL A 25 0.61 1.25 13.82
CA VAL A 25 1.39 2.05 14.78
C VAL A 25 0.52 2.52 15.94
N ILE A 26 -0.69 3.00 15.65
CA ILE A 26 -1.56 3.63 16.65
C ILE A 26 -2.47 2.58 17.29
N TRP A 27 -3.32 1.94 16.49
CA TRP A 27 -4.35 1.02 16.98
C TRP A 27 -3.75 -0.17 17.74
N HIS A 28 -2.67 -0.75 17.22
CA HIS A 28 -2.00 -1.88 17.86
C HIS A 28 -1.57 -1.61 19.31
N ARG A 29 -1.19 -0.36 19.63
CA ARG A 29 -0.84 0.05 21.00
C ARG A 29 -2.07 0.52 21.78
N ALA A 30 -2.94 1.31 21.16
CA ALA A 30 -4.12 1.87 21.82
C ALA A 30 -5.04 0.77 22.38
N ARG A 31 -5.24 -0.31 21.62
CA ARG A 31 -6.10 -1.42 22.06
C ARG A 31 -5.60 -2.15 23.31
N GLN A 32 -4.29 -2.12 23.61
CA GLN A 32 -3.72 -2.80 24.78
C GLN A 32 -4.18 -2.16 26.10
N GLN A 33 -4.72 -0.95 26.05
CA GLN A 33 -5.26 -0.23 27.20
C GLN A 33 -6.74 -0.57 27.47
N LEU A 34 -7.39 -1.35 26.60
CA LEU A 34 -8.78 -1.74 26.73
C LEU A 34 -8.90 -3.06 27.52
N ALA A 35 -10.00 -3.25 28.24
CA ALA A 35 -10.33 -4.54 28.83
C ALA A 35 -10.48 -5.62 27.73
N ASP A 36 -10.10 -6.86 28.02
CA ASP A 36 -10.06 -7.96 27.04
C ASP A 36 -11.40 -8.17 26.30
N THR A 37 -12.51 -7.99 27.00
CA THR A 37 -13.87 -8.08 26.43
C THR A 37 -14.16 -6.97 25.42
N ALA A 38 -13.63 -5.76 25.64
CA ALA A 38 -13.79 -4.63 24.74
C ALA A 38 -12.79 -4.66 23.56
N GLN A 39 -11.61 -5.25 23.75
CA GLN A 39 -10.58 -5.36 22.71
C GLN A 39 -11.09 -6.07 21.45
N THR A 40 -11.74 -7.22 21.62
CA THR A 40 -12.21 -8.05 20.48
C THR A 40 -13.28 -7.33 19.67
N SER A 41 -14.25 -6.71 20.35
CA SER A 41 -15.32 -5.93 19.69
C SER A 41 -14.75 -4.73 18.94
N ALA A 42 -13.82 -4.00 19.56
CA ALA A 42 -13.20 -2.85 18.94
C ALA A 42 -12.30 -3.24 17.74
N ASP A 43 -11.52 -4.31 17.86
CA ASP A 43 -10.72 -4.87 16.76
C ASP A 43 -11.61 -5.22 15.56
N GLN A 44 -12.77 -5.85 15.79
CA GLN A 44 -13.70 -6.21 14.73
C GLN A 44 -14.31 -4.98 14.05
N ALA A 45 -14.77 -3.99 14.84
CA ALA A 45 -15.35 -2.76 14.31
C ALA A 45 -14.35 -1.98 13.45
N ILE A 46 -13.12 -1.79 13.95
CA ILE A 46 -12.03 -1.15 13.20
C ILE A 46 -11.70 -1.95 11.94
N ALA A 47 -11.52 -3.28 12.04
CA ALA A 47 -11.15 -4.10 10.89
C ALA A 47 -12.21 -4.07 9.77
N VAL A 48 -13.51 -4.06 10.11
CA VAL A 48 -14.59 -3.94 9.12
C VAL A 48 -14.54 -2.59 8.41
N ARG A 49 -14.36 -1.50 9.16
CA ARG A 49 -14.31 -0.15 8.58
C ARG A 49 -13.06 0.06 7.74
N SER A 50 -11.89 -0.31 8.25
CA SER A 50 -10.63 -0.20 7.53
C SER A 50 -10.62 -1.00 6.23
N ARG A 51 -11.14 -2.23 6.22
CA ARG A 51 -11.22 -3.05 4.98
C ARG A 51 -12.03 -2.37 3.88
N LYS A 52 -13.14 -1.71 4.24
CA LYS A 52 -13.97 -0.96 3.28
C LYS A 52 -13.21 0.24 2.71
N VAL A 53 -12.55 1.01 3.57
CA VAL A 53 -11.74 2.17 3.16
C VAL A 53 -10.58 1.72 2.27
N LEU A 54 -9.80 0.73 2.71
CA LEU A 54 -8.66 0.21 1.96
C LEU A 54 -9.08 -0.30 0.58
N HIS A 55 -10.19 -1.04 0.44
CA HIS A 55 -10.65 -1.50 -0.88
C HIS A 55 -10.91 -0.34 -1.85
N GLY A 56 -11.67 0.67 -1.41
CA GLY A 56 -11.97 1.82 -2.26
C GLY A 56 -10.71 2.58 -2.66
N VAL A 57 -9.82 2.81 -1.69
CA VAL A 57 -8.56 3.53 -1.93
C VAL A 57 -7.61 2.74 -2.81
N VAL A 58 -7.50 1.42 -2.65
CA VAL A 58 -6.67 0.54 -3.50
C VAL A 58 -7.12 0.60 -4.95
N VAL A 59 -8.42 0.46 -5.22
CA VAL A 59 -8.96 0.51 -6.58
C VAL A 59 -8.57 1.84 -7.26
N LEU A 60 -8.74 2.95 -6.54
CA LEU A 60 -8.41 4.28 -7.03
C LEU A 60 -6.89 4.48 -7.19
N LEU A 61 -6.09 3.99 -6.23
CA LEU A 61 -4.63 4.08 -6.23
C LEU A 61 -4.02 3.34 -7.43
N TYR A 62 -4.41 2.07 -7.64
CA TYR A 62 -3.91 1.25 -8.74
C TYR A 62 -4.48 1.70 -10.08
N GLY A 63 -5.75 2.11 -10.15
CA GLY A 63 -6.34 2.66 -11.37
C GLY A 63 -5.60 3.90 -11.86
N ALA A 64 -5.32 4.84 -10.96
CA ALA A 64 -4.52 6.02 -11.27
C ALA A 64 -3.06 5.65 -11.59
N GLY A 65 -2.46 4.72 -10.84
CA GLY A 65 -1.09 4.26 -11.05
C GLY A 65 -0.86 3.59 -12.41
N ILE A 66 -1.78 2.72 -12.84
CA ILE A 66 -1.76 2.08 -14.17
C ILE A 66 -1.89 3.13 -15.25
N SER A 67 -2.82 4.08 -15.09
CA SER A 67 -3.01 5.18 -16.04
C SER A 67 -1.76 6.05 -16.22
N LEU A 68 -1.02 6.29 -15.13
CA LEU A 68 0.26 7.00 -15.16
C LEU A 68 1.36 6.14 -15.81
N ALA A 69 1.46 4.86 -15.45
CA ALA A 69 2.45 3.94 -16.03
C ALA A 69 2.27 3.79 -17.56
N TRP A 70 1.03 3.79 -18.05
CA TRP A 70 0.73 3.72 -19.47
C TRP A 70 1.27 4.91 -20.27
N GLN A 71 1.27 6.10 -19.66
CA GLN A 71 1.86 7.30 -20.29
C GLN A 71 3.38 7.22 -20.37
N HIS A 72 4.01 6.46 -19.47
CA HIS A 72 5.44 6.20 -19.43
C HIS A 72 5.85 4.89 -20.12
N ARG A 73 4.99 4.30 -20.97
CA ARG A 73 5.26 3.03 -21.66
C ARG A 73 6.56 3.01 -22.47
N GLY A 74 6.96 4.15 -23.03
CA GLY A 74 8.21 4.27 -23.79
C GLY A 74 9.46 4.19 -22.91
N VAL A 75 9.38 4.64 -21.65
CA VAL A 75 10.45 4.45 -20.67
C VAL A 75 10.44 3.01 -20.15
N LEU A 76 9.24 2.44 -19.95
CA LEU A 76 9.08 1.08 -19.44
C LEU A 76 9.49 -0.01 -20.44
N SER A 77 9.58 0.28 -21.75
CA SER A 77 10.12 -0.67 -22.72
C SER A 77 11.64 -0.86 -22.61
N GLN A 78 12.34 0.12 -22.04
CA GLN A 78 13.78 0.08 -21.75
C GLN A 78 14.05 0.52 -20.31
N PRO A 79 13.61 -0.27 -19.32
CA PRO A 79 13.55 0.18 -17.92
C PRO A 79 14.93 0.49 -17.33
N LEU A 80 16.00 -0.12 -17.83
CA LEU A 80 17.37 0.08 -17.34
C LEU A 80 18.16 1.13 -18.13
N ALA A 81 17.56 1.73 -19.17
CA ALA A 81 18.26 2.71 -20.01
C ALA A 81 18.40 4.09 -19.34
N SER A 82 17.63 4.36 -18.28
CA SER A 82 17.75 5.59 -17.49
C SER A 82 17.51 5.33 -16.01
N SER A 83 18.05 6.22 -15.18
CA SER A 83 17.81 6.23 -13.73
C SER A 83 16.31 6.37 -13.43
N PHE A 84 15.63 7.24 -14.17
CA PHE A 84 14.18 7.42 -14.08
C PHE A 84 13.41 6.13 -14.38
N GLY A 85 13.75 5.44 -15.48
CA GLY A 85 13.12 4.17 -15.84
C GLY A 85 13.35 3.08 -14.79
N THR A 86 14.54 3.03 -14.21
CA THR A 86 14.91 2.02 -13.20
C THR A 86 14.11 2.23 -11.93
N LEU A 87 14.05 3.47 -11.44
CA LEU A 87 13.28 3.85 -10.25
C LEU A 87 11.77 3.65 -10.46
N LEU A 88 11.25 4.01 -11.64
CA LEU A 88 9.85 3.79 -11.99
C LEU A 88 9.50 2.29 -11.98
N SER A 89 10.35 1.47 -12.58
CA SER A 89 10.16 0.01 -12.63
C SER A 89 10.22 -0.61 -11.24
N LEU A 90 11.17 -0.19 -10.41
CA LEU A 90 11.27 -0.63 -9.03
C LEU A 90 10.01 -0.27 -8.22
N LYS A 91 9.46 0.93 -8.40
CA LYS A 91 8.17 1.31 -7.78
C LYS A 91 7.03 0.41 -8.23
N ILE A 92 6.96 0.06 -9.51
CA ILE A 92 5.92 -0.84 -10.04
C ILE A 92 6.08 -2.24 -9.43
N VAL A 93 7.30 -2.79 -9.37
CA VAL A 93 7.57 -4.09 -8.73
C VAL A 93 7.16 -4.09 -7.27
N LEU A 94 7.51 -3.03 -6.52
CA LEU A 94 7.08 -2.89 -5.13
C LEU A 94 5.55 -2.80 -5.00
N ALA A 95 4.87 -2.06 -5.89
CA ALA A 95 3.41 -2.02 -5.91
C ALA A 95 2.81 -3.40 -6.19
N LEU A 96 3.31 -4.14 -7.19
CA LEU A 96 2.84 -5.50 -7.46
C LEU A 96 3.09 -6.44 -6.26
N SER A 97 4.19 -6.28 -5.55
CA SER A 97 4.46 -7.05 -4.32
C SER A 97 3.40 -6.79 -3.25
N ILE A 98 2.86 -5.57 -3.13
CA ILE A 98 1.79 -5.24 -2.18
C ILE A 98 0.52 -6.03 -2.55
N ILE A 99 0.16 -6.11 -3.83
CA ILE A 99 -0.94 -6.97 -4.28
C ILE A 99 -0.67 -8.43 -3.88
N GLY A 100 0.54 -8.92 -4.11
CA GLY A 100 0.96 -10.26 -3.71
C GLY A 100 0.76 -10.53 -2.21
N HIS A 101 1.11 -9.57 -1.35
CA HIS A 101 0.88 -9.66 0.09
C HIS A 101 -0.63 -9.73 0.45
N TYR A 102 -1.48 -8.97 -0.23
CA TYR A 102 -2.94 -9.05 -0.03
C TYR A 102 -3.53 -10.38 -0.51
N LEU A 103 -3.08 -10.90 -1.65
CA LEU A 103 -3.51 -12.19 -2.16
C LEU A 103 -3.07 -13.32 -1.23
N LEU A 104 -1.84 -13.27 -0.71
CA LEU A 104 -1.36 -14.23 0.29
C LEU A 104 -2.21 -14.19 1.57
N LEU A 105 -2.57 -12.99 2.03
CA LEU A 105 -3.46 -12.80 3.17
C LEU A 105 -4.84 -13.44 2.92
N ALA A 106 -5.43 -13.20 1.73
CA ALA A 106 -6.71 -13.77 1.34
C ALA A 106 -6.65 -15.31 1.23
N TYR A 107 -5.57 -15.85 0.69
CA TYR A 107 -5.33 -17.29 0.59
C TYR A 107 -5.24 -17.96 1.97
N TRP A 108 -4.51 -17.35 2.91
CA TRP A 108 -4.41 -17.86 4.29
C TRP A 108 -5.69 -17.70 5.10
N LEU A 109 -6.46 -16.63 4.87
CA LEU A 109 -7.80 -16.48 5.43
C LEU A 109 -8.72 -17.61 4.99
N LYS A 110 -8.70 -17.95 3.69
CA LYS A 110 -9.50 -19.06 3.13
C LYS A 110 -9.06 -20.44 3.63
N SER A 111 -7.79 -20.58 3.98
CA SER A 111 -7.20 -21.84 4.45
C SER A 111 -7.26 -22.01 5.99
N GLU A 112 -7.90 -21.09 6.72
CA GLU A 112 -7.97 -21.04 8.21
C GLU A 112 -6.61 -21.03 8.94
N ARG A 113 -5.49 -20.89 8.22
CA ARG A 113 -4.12 -20.89 8.76
C ARG A 113 -3.65 -19.50 9.20
N LEU A 114 -4.57 -18.55 9.31
CA LEU A 114 -4.24 -17.16 9.57
C LEU A 114 -4.14 -16.89 11.08
N THR A 115 -2.92 -16.75 11.57
CA THR A 115 -2.67 -16.26 12.91
C THR A 115 -2.63 -14.73 12.94
N VAL A 116 -3.06 -14.12 14.05
CA VAL A 116 -3.03 -12.66 14.27
C VAL A 116 -1.62 -12.09 14.03
N SER A 117 -0.59 -12.82 14.45
CA SER A 117 0.81 -12.45 14.26
C SER A 117 1.23 -12.37 12.79
N ARG A 118 0.82 -13.34 11.96
CA ARG A 118 1.11 -13.33 10.50
C ARG A 118 0.41 -12.18 9.80
N ALA A 119 -0.85 -11.93 10.12
CA ALA A 119 -1.62 -10.82 9.55
C ALA A 119 -1.01 -9.45 9.91
N SER A 120 -0.55 -9.29 11.15
CA SER A 120 0.14 -8.08 11.61
C SER A 120 1.50 -7.89 10.91
N TRP A 121 2.26 -8.97 10.73
CA TRP A 121 3.54 -8.92 10.00
C TRP A 121 3.35 -8.52 8.53
N ILE A 122 2.35 -9.08 7.84
CA ILE A 122 2.01 -8.68 6.47
C ILE A 122 1.67 -7.19 6.38
N ARG A 123 0.82 -6.67 7.28
CA ARG A 123 0.48 -5.24 7.29
C ARG A 123 1.70 -4.34 7.51
N ARG A 124 2.62 -4.74 8.40
CA ARG A 124 3.91 -4.05 8.60
C ARG A 124 4.79 -4.09 7.35
N SER A 125 4.89 -5.25 6.71
CA SER A 125 5.63 -5.39 5.44
C SER A 125 5.07 -4.47 4.37
N ILE A 126 3.74 -4.45 4.18
CA ILE A 126 3.07 -3.57 3.23
C ILE A 126 3.41 -2.11 3.54
N LEU A 127 3.26 -1.66 4.79
CA LEU A 127 3.61 -0.30 5.19
C LEU A 127 5.07 0.05 4.84
N GLY A 128 6.01 -0.87 5.07
CA GLY A 128 7.42 -0.71 4.68
C GLY A 128 7.62 -0.56 3.17
N HIS A 129 6.97 -1.40 2.36
CA HIS A 129 7.00 -1.29 0.90
C HIS A 129 6.46 0.06 0.44
N MET A 130 5.42 0.58 1.08
CA MET A 130 4.87 1.89 0.72
C MET A 130 5.76 3.06 1.06
N VAL A 131 6.40 3.03 2.24
CA VAL A 131 7.39 4.04 2.61
C VAL A 131 8.52 4.02 1.58
N MET A 132 8.99 2.84 1.17
CA MET A 132 9.98 2.70 0.11
C MET A 132 9.50 3.30 -1.22
N ILE A 133 8.24 3.03 -1.63
CA ILE A 133 7.66 3.63 -2.85
C ILE A 133 7.64 5.16 -2.79
N VAL A 134 7.32 5.75 -1.64
CA VAL A 134 7.32 7.22 -1.46
C VAL A 134 8.74 7.78 -1.56
N ILE A 135 9.72 7.11 -0.94
CA ILE A 135 11.14 7.50 -1.05
C ILE A 135 11.59 7.45 -2.51
N LEU A 136 11.31 6.36 -3.22
CA LEU A 136 11.63 6.24 -4.64
C LEU A 136 10.92 7.31 -5.47
N ALA A 137 9.65 7.61 -5.18
CA ALA A 137 8.91 8.67 -5.86
C ALA A 137 9.60 10.03 -5.71
N LYS A 138 10.12 10.32 -4.51
CA LYS A 138 10.84 11.56 -4.25
C LYS A 138 12.23 11.54 -4.90
N ALA A 139 12.94 10.41 -4.87
CA ALA A 139 14.24 10.23 -5.52
C ALA A 139 14.17 10.46 -7.04
N MET A 140 13.08 10.07 -7.70
CA MET A 140 12.87 10.32 -9.14
C MET A 140 12.87 11.80 -9.51
N PHE A 141 12.61 12.73 -8.58
CA PHE A 141 12.73 14.17 -8.86
C PHE A 141 14.17 14.67 -8.81
N TYR A 142 15.03 14.02 -8.03
CA TYR A 142 16.43 14.40 -7.89
C TYR A 142 17.33 13.69 -8.91
N TRP A 143 16.94 12.49 -9.32
CA TRP A 143 17.73 11.61 -10.18
C TRP A 143 17.13 11.47 -11.60
N GLN A 144 16.72 12.60 -12.16
CA GLN A 144 16.14 12.72 -13.50
C GLN A 144 17.17 12.71 -14.64
N GLY A 145 18.44 12.47 -14.33
CA GLY A 145 19.56 12.38 -15.29
C GLY A 145 19.57 11.11 -16.10
#